data_AF-A0A7C8CQN2-F1
#
_entry.id   AF-A0A7C8CQN2-F1
#
_cell.length_a   1.000
_cell.length_b   1.000
_cell.length_c   1.000
_cell.angle_alpha   90.00
_cell.angle_beta   90.00
_cell.angle_gamma   90.00
#
_symmetry.space_group_name_H-M   'P 1'
#
loop_
_entity.id
_entity.type
_entity.pdbx_description
1 polymer ?
#
loop_
_entity_poly.entity_id
_entity_poly.type
_entity_poly.pdbx_seq_one_letter_code
_entity_poly.pdbx_strand_id
1 'polypeptide(L)' 'MKIVFVLPLLGLALFCVYGFLASAEASDPSEQFRWRAGYTVLGLLSLWGAAALIFGKRNSDSDK' A
#
# COMPACT_ATOMS: atom_id res chain seq x y z
N MET A 1 -6.63 -1.93 -19.73
CA MET A 1 -7.07 -1.02 -18.65
C MET A 1 -6.26 -1.25 -17.37
N LYS A 2 -4.93 -1.08 -17.41
CA LYS A 2 -4.06 -1.35 -16.24
C LYS A 2 -3.85 -0.10 -15.38
N ILE A 3 -3.79 1.07 -16.03
CA ILE A 3 -3.61 2.37 -15.36
C ILE A 3 -4.74 2.67 -14.37
N VAL A 4 -5.96 2.21 -14.68
CA VAL A 4 -7.15 2.39 -13.84
C VAL A 4 -7.01 1.66 -12.50
N PHE A 5 -6.20 0.59 -12.43
CA PHE A 5 -5.89 -0.12 -11.20
C PHE A 5 -4.64 0.42 -10.50
N VAL A 6 -3.64 0.88 -11.27
CA VAL A 6 -2.40 1.45 -10.71
C VAL A 6 -2.65 2.78 -10.01
N LEU A 7 -3.55 3.63 -10.53
CA LEU A 7 -3.90 4.91 -9.93
C LEU A 7 -4.43 4.79 -8.48
N PRO A 8 -5.45 3.96 -8.17
CA PRO A 8 -5.95 3.79 -6.82
C PRO A 8 -4.94 3.10 -5.90
N LEU A 9 -4.12 2.18 -6.41
CA LEU A 9 -3.01 1.57 -5.65
C LEU A 9 -1.96 2.61 -5.23
N LEU A 10 -1.61 3.54 -6.12
CA LEU A 10 -0.70 4.64 -5.83
C LEU A 10 -1.32 5.61 -4.80
N GLY A 11 -2.61 5.93 -4.96
CA GLY A 11 -3.35 6.76 -4.00
C GLY A 11 -3.42 6.13 -2.61
N LEU A 12 -3.67 4.82 -2.53
CA LEU A 12 -3.71 4.09 -1.25
C LEU A 12 -2.32 4.02 -0.58
N ALA A 13 -1.27 3.86 -1.37
CA ALA A 13 0.11 3.89 -0.88
C ALA A 13 0.46 5.27 -0.30
N LEU A 14 0.15 6.36 -1.01
CA LEU A 14 0.36 7.73 -0.52
C LEU A 14 -0.47 8.02 0.74
N PHE A 15 -1.72 7.55 0.79
CA PHE A 15 -2.56 7.66 1.98
C PHE A 15 -1.95 6.93 3.18
N CYS A 16 -1.41 5.72 2.99
CA CYS A 16 -0.71 4.99 4.05
C CYS A 16 0.56 5.71 4.53
N VAL A 17 1.36 6.28 3.61
CA VAL A 17 2.55 7.05 3.98
C VAL A 17 2.17 8.31 4.77
N TYR A 18 1.14 9.03 4.32
CA TYR A 18 0.64 10.21 5.00
C TYR A 18 0.08 9.88 6.40
N GLY A 19 -0.73 8.81 6.52
CA GLY A 19 -1.25 8.34 7.80
C GLY A 19 -0.15 7.89 8.76
N PHE A 20 0.91 7.26 8.27
CA PHE A 20 2.10 6.91 9.06
C PHE A 20 2.85 8.14 9.57
N LEU A 21 3.00 9.17 8.73
CA LEU A 21 3.62 10.43 9.11
C LEU A 21 2.78 11.20 10.15
N ALA A 22 1.46 11.28 9.92
CA ALA A 22 0.52 11.90 10.85
C ALA A 22 0.44 11.15 12.19
N SER A 23 0.64 9.83 12.20
CA SER A 23 0.69 9.05 13.44
C SER A 23 1.86 9.45 14.33
N ALA A 24 2.93 10.04 13.80
CA ALA A 24 4.07 10.50 14.58
C ALA A 24 3.78 11.77 15.42
N GLU A 25 2.66 12.45 15.19
CA GLU A 25 2.18 13.57 16.01
C GLU A 25 1.47 13.10 17.29
N ALA A 26 1.03 11.84 17.37
CA ALA A 26 0.35 11.36 18.57
C ALA A 26 1.29 11.36 19.78
N SER A 27 0.86 12.00 20.88
CA SER A 27 1.65 12.18 22.11
C SER A 27 1.79 10.89 22.93
N ASP A 28 0.90 9.93 22.73
CA ASP A 28 0.93 8.64 23.42
C ASP A 28 1.72 7.59 22.61
N PRO A 29 2.83 7.04 23.15
CA PRO A 29 3.70 6.12 22.41
C PRO A 29 2.98 4.82 22.01
N SER A 30 2.04 4.32 22.81
CA SER A 30 1.26 3.11 22.51
C SER A 30 0.30 3.31 21.34
N GLU A 31 -0.35 4.47 21.28
CA GLU A 31 -1.22 4.85 20.17
C GLU A 31 -0.40 5.09 18.90
N GLN A 32 0.75 5.74 19.03
CA GLN A 32 1.71 5.96 17.94
C GLN A 32 2.09 4.66 17.24
N PHE A 33 2.45 3.63 18.02
CA PHE A 33 2.80 2.31 17.49
C PHE A 33 1.62 1.61 16.82
N ARG A 34 0.43 1.71 17.40
CA ARG A 34 -0.79 1.07 16.86
C ARG A 34 -1.18 1.68 15.52
N TRP A 35 -1.20 3.00 15.42
CA TRP A 35 -1.52 3.69 14.18
C TRP A 35 -0.44 3.49 13.12
N ARG A 36 0.83 3.62 13.49
CA ARG A 36 1.96 3.31 12.60
C ARG A 36 1.83 1.92 12.02
N ALA A 37 1.73 0.89 12.87
CA ALA A 37 1.63 -0.50 12.43
C ALA A 37 0.43 -0.74 11.50
N GLY A 38 -0.72 -0.15 11.80
CA GLY A 38 -1.92 -0.23 10.95
C GLY A 38 -1.67 0.33 9.55
N TYR A 39 -1.09 1.52 9.45
CA TYR A 39 -0.77 2.14 8.16
C TYR A 39 0.33 1.40 7.41
N THR A 40 1.35 0.85 8.09
CA THR A 40 2.38 0.05 7.42
C THR A 40 1.81 -1.24 6.85
N VAL A 41 0.95 -1.95 7.59
CA VAL A 41 0.33 -3.20 7.13
C VAL A 41 -0.59 -2.95 5.93
N LEU A 42 -1.40 -1.88 5.97
CA LEU A 42 -2.24 -1.48 4.83
C LEU A 42 -1.40 -1.08 3.61
N GLY A 43 -0.31 -0.34 3.82
CA GLY A 43 0.63 0.03 2.75
C GLY A 43 1.30 -1.19 2.12
N LEU A 44 1.73 -2.16 2.93
CA LEU A 44 2.30 -3.43 2.49
C LEU A 44 1.32 -4.29 1.69
N LEU A 45 0.07 -4.40 2.15
CA LEU A 45 -0.99 -5.11 1.42
C LEU A 45 -1.28 -4.45 0.06
N SER A 46 -1.27 -3.12 0.02
CA SER A 46 -1.40 -2.36 -1.23
C SER A 46 -0.25 -2.67 -2.20
N LEU A 47 0.99 -2.58 -1.72
CA LEU A 47 2.19 -2.89 -2.50
C LEU A 47 2.21 -4.34 -2.99
N TRP A 48 1.76 -5.28 -2.16
CA TRP A 48 1.62 -6.68 -2.55
C TRP A 48 0.57 -6.84 -3.64
N GLY A 49 -0.60 -6.20 -3.52
CA GLY A 49 -1.63 -6.19 -4.56
C GLY A 49 -1.11 -5.63 -5.89
N ALA A 50 -0.35 -4.53 -5.85
CA ALA A 50 0.31 -3.97 -7.03
C ALA A 50 1.35 -4.94 -7.63
N ALA A 51 2.20 -5.54 -6.78
CA ALA A 51 3.21 -6.50 -7.21
C ALA A 51 2.56 -7.75 -7.83
N ALA A 52 1.49 -8.29 -7.25
CA ALA A 52 0.74 -9.42 -7.80
C ALA A 52 0.14 -9.08 -9.17
N LEU A 53 -0.40 -7.87 -9.36
CA LEU A 53 -0.91 -7.43 -10.66
C LEU A 53 0.19 -7.23 -11.71
N ILE A 54 1.36 -6.74 -11.31
CA ILE A 54 2.50 -6.51 -12.22
C ILE A 54 3.20 -7.83 -12.57
N PHE A 55 3.53 -8.65 -11.58
CA PHE A 55 4.26 -9.92 -11.73
C PHE A 55 3.37 -11.07 -12.21
N GLY A 56 2.12 -11.16 -11.74
CA GLY A 56 1.17 -12.17 -12.20
C GLY A 56 0.85 -12.03 -13.69
N LYS A 57 0.91 -10.82 -14.24
CA LYS A 57 0.68 -10.60 -15.67
C LYS A 57 1.82 -11.06 -16.58
N ARG A 58 3.05 -11.30 -16.08
CA ARG A 58 4.11 -11.90 -16.90
C ARG A 58 3.83 -13.37 -17.20
N ASN A 59 3.12 -14.07 -16.31
CA ASN A 59 2.86 -15.50 -16.47
C ASN A 59 1.72 -15.80 -17.47
N SER A 60 0.81 -14.85 -17.71
CA SER A 60 -0.28 -15.02 -18.70
C SER A 60 0.05 -14.52 -20.10
N ASP A 61 1.17 -13.79 -20.28
CA ASP A 61 1.61 -13.31 -21.60
C ASP A 61 2.50 -14.35 -22.31
N SER A 62 3.03 -15.31 -21.55
CA SER A 62 3.93 -16.36 -22.06
C SER A 62 3.20 -17.62 -22.55
N ASP A 63 1.87 -17.56 -22.68
CA ASP A 63 1.00 -18.66 -23.12
C ASP A 63 0.28 -18.36 -24.45
N LYS A 64 0.88 -17.52 -25.31
CA LYS A 64 0.34 -17.23 -26.65
C LYS A 64 1.38 -17.31 -27.74
#